data_AF-A0A7S2M6E1-F1
#
_entry.id   AF-A0A7S2M6E1-F1
#
_cell.length_a   1.000
_cell.length_b   1.000
_cell.length_c   1.000
_cell.angle_alpha   90.00
_cell.angle_beta   90.00
_cell.angle_gamma   90.00
#
_symmetry.space_group_name_H-M   'P 1'
#
loop_
_entity.id
_entity.type
_entity.pdbx_description
1 polymer ?
#
loop_
_entity_poly.entity_id
_entity_poly.type
_entity_poly.pdbx_seq_one_letter_code
_entity_poly.pdbx_strand_id
1 'polypeptide(L)'
;MRWPRNGVCQASVVMPDGLSREALLAAMKLRYGSRDLDVERILEARHYSGILDWPDVVRRLEQCLESMLADVSTDADSLLAVVSHAEDSAGVPPHLRAAALAAAVRQWSKVAEAASAAEGALPTQRQAELGALSRIRNREGHVCGSLEEYLHAAADDLLEWERSLGPSAPAAVRSKVERAWVHWRELLFEYGHIFGTATAEEWRARGAERRERM
;
A
#
# COMPACT_ATOMS: atom_id res chain seq x y z
N MET A 1 -6.11 48.24 6.15
CA MET A 1 -6.76 47.34 5.16
C MET A 1 -8.23 47.72 5.04
N ARG A 2 -8.69 48.17 3.86
CA ARG A 2 -10.11 48.50 3.61
C ARG A 2 -10.77 47.35 2.86
N TRP A 3 -11.85 46.81 3.43
CA TRP A 3 -12.78 45.90 2.77
C TRP A 3 -13.46 46.59 1.58
N PRO A 4 -13.88 45.90 0.50
CA PRO A 4 -14.39 46.55 -0.70
C PRO A 4 -15.66 47.36 -0.40
N ARG A 5 -15.67 48.63 -0.79
CA ARG A 5 -16.65 49.64 -0.35
C ARG A 5 -17.94 49.70 -1.18
N ASN A 6 -18.09 48.91 -2.25
CA ASN A 6 -19.15 49.11 -3.25
C ASN A 6 -19.96 47.85 -3.62
N GLY A 7 -20.19 46.92 -2.68
CA GLY A 7 -21.20 45.85 -2.85
C GLY A 7 -20.96 44.82 -3.97
N VAL A 8 -20.01 45.04 -4.87
CA VAL A 8 -19.60 44.10 -5.91
C VAL A 8 -18.33 43.41 -5.41
N CYS A 9 -18.52 42.38 -4.60
CA CYS A 9 -17.45 41.48 -4.21
C CYS A 9 -17.20 40.51 -5.37
N GLN A 10 -16.63 40.99 -6.48
CA GLN A 10 -16.15 40.12 -7.56
C GLN A 10 -14.72 39.66 -7.25
N ALA A 11 -14.56 39.00 -6.11
CA ALA A 11 -13.40 38.14 -5.86
C ALA A 11 -13.80 36.72 -6.27
N SER A 12 -13.91 36.48 -7.58
CA SER A 12 -14.08 35.12 -8.10
C SER A 12 -12.71 34.47 -8.21
N VAL A 13 -12.45 33.47 -7.38
CA VAL A 13 -11.28 32.59 -7.55
C VAL A 13 -11.67 31.54 -8.58
N VAL A 14 -10.95 31.51 -9.70
CA VAL A 14 -11.11 30.47 -10.71
C VAL A 14 -10.39 29.22 -10.20
N MET A 15 -11.12 28.12 -10.07
CA MET A 15 -10.53 26.84 -9.71
C MET A 15 -9.87 26.23 -10.97
N PRO A 16 -8.74 25.52 -10.83
CA PRO A 16 -8.15 24.75 -11.94
C PRO A 16 -9.16 23.80 -12.61
N ASP A 17 -8.95 23.51 -13.90
CA ASP A 17 -9.81 22.61 -14.67
C ASP A 17 -9.73 21.15 -14.16
N GLY A 18 -10.84 20.42 -14.25
CA GLY A 18 -10.95 19.03 -13.79
C GLY A 18 -11.35 18.86 -12.34
N LEU A 19 -11.68 19.95 -11.63
CA LEU A 19 -11.95 19.95 -10.20
C LEU A 19 -13.46 19.86 -9.88
N SER A 20 -13.89 18.77 -9.24
CA SER A 20 -15.24 18.61 -8.69
C SER A 20 -15.59 19.67 -7.64
N ARG A 21 -16.66 20.44 -7.92
CA ARG A 21 -17.25 21.39 -6.97
C ARG A 21 -17.73 20.72 -5.68
N GLU A 22 -18.18 19.47 -5.77
CA GLU A 22 -18.71 18.72 -4.62
C GLU A 22 -17.60 18.37 -3.63
N ALA A 23 -16.46 17.90 -4.13
CA ALA A 23 -15.31 17.59 -3.31
C ALA A 23 -14.69 18.82 -2.63
N LEU A 24 -14.67 19.97 -3.32
CA LEU A 24 -14.30 21.25 -2.70
C LEU A 24 -15.28 21.63 -1.58
N LEU A 25 -16.59 21.50 -1.82
CA LEU A 25 -17.60 21.76 -0.79
C LEU A 25 -17.45 20.82 0.41
N ALA A 26 -17.13 19.55 0.20
CA ALA A 26 -16.85 18.60 1.27
C ALA A 26 -15.63 19.03 2.10
N ALA A 27 -14.52 19.39 1.44
CA ALA A 27 -13.33 19.91 2.11
C ALA A 27 -13.62 21.21 2.89
N MET A 28 -14.39 22.13 2.32
CA MET A 28 -14.81 23.38 2.98
C MET A 28 -15.68 23.10 4.20
N LYS A 29 -16.66 22.21 4.11
CA LYS A 29 -17.51 21.82 5.25
C LYS A 29 -16.64 21.32 6.40
N LEU A 30 -15.67 20.44 6.13
CA LEU A 30 -14.74 19.95 7.14
C LEU A 30 -13.89 21.08 7.73
N ARG A 31 -13.39 22.00 6.89
CA ARG A 31 -12.62 23.18 7.33
C ARG A 31 -13.41 24.05 8.30
N TYR A 32 -14.71 24.23 8.07
CA TYR A 32 -15.60 25.02 8.92
C TYR A 32 -16.29 24.22 10.04
N GLY A 33 -15.79 23.02 10.36
CA GLY A 33 -16.18 22.29 11.57
C GLY A 33 -17.28 21.24 11.39
N SER A 34 -17.71 20.97 10.16
CA SER A 34 -18.59 19.83 9.89
C SER A 34 -17.94 18.52 10.38
N ARG A 35 -18.78 17.59 10.84
CA ARG A 35 -18.38 16.21 11.13
C ARG A 35 -18.79 15.25 10.02
N ASP A 36 -19.70 15.67 9.16
CA ASP A 36 -20.16 14.87 8.02
C ASP A 36 -19.04 14.82 6.99
N LEU A 37 -18.58 13.61 6.71
CA LEU A 37 -17.54 13.32 5.76
C LEU A 37 -18.16 12.53 4.61
N ASP A 38 -18.00 13.08 3.41
CA ASP A 38 -18.46 12.43 2.19
C ASP A 38 -17.38 11.45 1.72
N VAL A 39 -17.65 10.16 1.92
CA VAL A 39 -16.71 9.07 1.64
C VAL A 39 -16.45 8.94 0.13
N GLU A 40 -17.45 9.19 -0.72
CA GLU A 40 -17.30 9.08 -2.17
C GLU A 40 -16.30 10.11 -2.71
N ARG A 41 -16.17 11.25 -2.03
CA ARG A 41 -15.30 12.36 -2.42
C ARG A 41 -14.06 12.50 -1.57
N ILE A 42 -13.76 11.53 -0.70
CA ILE A 42 -12.71 11.64 0.31
C ILE A 42 -11.32 11.86 -0.30
N LEU A 43 -10.98 11.16 -1.39
CA LEU A 43 -9.70 11.26 -2.07
C LEU A 43 -9.53 12.62 -2.74
N GLU A 44 -10.57 13.07 -3.44
CA GLU A 44 -10.60 14.40 -4.05
C GLU A 44 -10.51 15.51 -2.99
N ALA A 45 -11.31 15.42 -1.92
CA ALA A 45 -11.29 16.36 -0.79
C ALA A 45 -9.90 16.44 -0.13
N ARG A 46 -9.20 15.31 -0.03
CA ARG A 46 -7.83 15.23 0.52
C ARG A 46 -6.84 15.91 -0.41
N HIS A 47 -6.97 15.71 -1.72
CA HIS A 47 -6.18 16.42 -2.73
C HIS A 47 -6.38 17.94 -2.66
N TYR A 48 -7.62 18.44 -2.60
CA TYR A 48 -7.91 19.88 -2.44
C TYR A 48 -7.29 20.47 -1.18
N SER A 49 -7.45 19.76 -0.07
CA SER A 49 -6.96 20.23 1.22
C SER A 49 -5.43 20.33 1.23
N GLY A 50 -4.74 19.51 0.44
CA GLY A 50 -3.30 19.64 0.20
C GLY A 50 -2.94 20.87 -0.63
N ILE A 51 -3.65 21.10 -1.75
CA ILE A 51 -3.42 22.28 -2.62
C ILE A 51 -3.66 23.60 -1.87
N LEU A 52 -4.70 23.64 -1.04
CA LEU A 52 -5.13 24.83 -0.29
C LEU A 52 -4.39 25.03 1.04
N ASP A 53 -3.41 24.18 1.33
CA ASP A 53 -2.61 24.20 2.56
C ASP A 53 -3.46 24.16 3.84
N TRP A 54 -4.36 23.17 3.91
CA TRP A 54 -5.24 22.91 5.06
C TRP A 54 -4.82 21.64 5.81
N PRO A 55 -3.68 21.65 6.54
CA PRO A 55 -3.08 20.44 7.11
C PRO A 55 -3.99 19.72 8.12
N ASP A 56 -4.80 20.44 8.88
CA ASP A 56 -5.76 19.83 9.81
C ASP A 56 -6.86 19.06 9.11
N VAL A 57 -7.31 19.54 7.94
CA VAL A 57 -8.34 18.87 7.14
C VAL A 57 -7.74 17.64 6.46
N VAL A 58 -6.52 17.76 5.92
CA VAL A 58 -5.76 16.64 5.34
C VAL A 58 -5.62 15.51 6.37
N ARG A 59 -5.13 15.82 7.57
CA ARG A 59 -4.94 14.83 8.65
C ARG A 59 -6.24 14.12 9.01
N ARG A 60 -7.36 14.85 9.05
CA ARG A 60 -8.67 14.28 9.39
C ARG A 60 -9.20 13.35 8.29
N LEU A 61 -8.99 13.71 7.03
CA LEU A 61 -9.32 12.87 5.88
C LEU A 61 -8.44 11.62 5.84
N GLU A 62 -7.14 11.73 6.14
CA GLU A 62 -6.22 10.61 6.23
C GLU A 62 -6.60 9.62 7.34
N GLN A 63 -6.94 10.11 8.54
CA GLN A 63 -7.44 9.26 9.62
C GLN A 63 -8.72 8.50 9.25
N CYS A 64 -9.61 9.14 8.48
CA CYS A 64 -10.82 8.49 8.00
C CYS A 64 -10.49 7.41 6.96
N LEU A 65 -9.58 7.70 6.02
CA LEU A 65 -9.09 6.70 5.06
C LEU A 65 -8.44 5.50 5.76
N GLU A 66 -7.60 5.73 6.77
CA GLU A 66 -7.02 4.64 7.58
C GLU A 66 -8.09 3.78 8.25
N SER A 67 -9.13 4.43 8.80
CA SER A 67 -10.24 3.73 9.45
C SER A 67 -11.02 2.87 8.45
N MET A 68 -11.25 3.38 7.23
CA MET A 68 -11.88 2.60 6.15
C MET A 68 -11.02 1.43 5.69
N LEU A 69 -9.70 1.61 5.58
CA LEU A 69 -8.76 0.56 5.17
C LEU A 69 -8.59 -0.53 6.24
N ALA A 70 -8.85 -0.20 7.50
CA ALA A 70 -8.91 -1.17 8.59
C ALA A 70 -10.22 -1.98 8.57
N ASP A 71 -11.30 -1.44 8.02
CA ASP A 71 -12.60 -2.09 7.93
C ASP A 71 -12.66 -3.08 6.75
N VAL A 72 -12.99 -4.33 7.06
CA VAL A 72 -13.17 -5.43 6.07
C VAL A 72 -14.52 -5.38 5.36
N SER A 73 -15.43 -4.51 5.80
CA SER A 73 -16.71 -4.25 5.15
C SER A 73 -16.63 -3.26 3.98
N THR A 74 -15.51 -2.54 3.84
CA THR A 74 -15.25 -1.64 2.71
C THR A 74 -15.42 -2.38 1.37
N ASP A 75 -16.12 -1.75 0.44
CA ASP A 75 -16.38 -2.30 -0.89
C ASP A 75 -15.09 -2.34 -1.75
N ALA A 76 -15.12 -3.21 -2.76
CA ALA A 76 -13.94 -3.50 -3.58
C ALA A 76 -13.49 -2.28 -4.41
N ASP A 77 -14.44 -1.49 -4.89
CA ASP A 77 -14.18 -0.36 -5.78
C ASP A 77 -13.56 0.80 -4.99
N SER A 78 -14.08 1.10 -3.81
CA SER A 78 -13.50 2.08 -2.89
C SER A 78 -12.09 1.68 -2.46
N LEU A 79 -11.87 0.40 -2.12
CA LEU A 79 -10.55 -0.09 -1.76
C LEU A 79 -9.55 0.02 -2.93
N LEU A 80 -9.97 -0.38 -4.13
CA LEU A 80 -9.14 -0.27 -5.34
C LEU A 80 -8.78 1.19 -5.64
N ALA A 81 -9.74 2.11 -5.51
CA ALA A 81 -9.52 3.55 -5.73
C ALA A 81 -8.48 4.12 -4.75
N VAL A 82 -8.55 3.75 -3.46
CA VAL A 82 -7.57 4.20 -2.46
C VAL A 82 -6.18 3.62 -2.73
N VAL A 83 -6.09 2.34 -3.12
CA VAL A 83 -4.81 1.69 -3.45
C VAL A 83 -4.17 2.32 -4.68
N SER A 84 -4.94 2.48 -5.76
CA SER A 84 -4.51 3.15 -6.99
C SER A 84 -4.03 4.58 -6.69
N HIS A 85 -4.80 5.35 -5.91
CA HIS A 85 -4.40 6.70 -5.51
C HIS A 85 -3.11 6.74 -4.68
N ALA A 86 -2.91 5.78 -3.77
CA ALA A 86 -1.73 5.72 -2.92
C ALA A 86 -0.44 5.40 -3.69
N GLU A 87 -0.54 4.67 -4.80
CA GLU A 87 0.56 4.36 -5.70
C GLU A 87 0.93 5.58 -6.57
N ASP A 88 -0.07 6.24 -7.17
CA ASP A 88 0.16 7.30 -8.16
C ASP A 88 0.44 8.68 -7.55
N SER A 89 -0.02 8.92 -6.32
CA SER A 89 0.06 10.25 -5.71
C SER A 89 1.32 10.45 -4.87
N ALA A 90 2.25 11.27 -5.39
CA ALA A 90 3.49 11.65 -4.70
C ALA A 90 3.28 12.34 -3.33
N GLY A 91 2.07 12.85 -3.06
CA GLY A 91 1.73 13.54 -1.82
C GLY A 91 1.08 12.66 -0.75
N VAL A 92 0.90 11.35 -0.95
CA VAL A 92 0.29 10.45 0.05
C VAL A 92 1.35 10.04 1.08
N PRO A 93 1.05 10.15 2.39
CA PRO A 93 2.03 9.82 3.41
C PRO A 93 2.34 8.31 3.47
N PRO A 94 3.57 7.91 3.85
CA PRO A 94 4.00 6.51 3.81
C PRO A 94 3.10 5.55 4.62
N HIS A 95 2.58 6.00 5.76
CA HIS A 95 1.70 5.18 6.60
C HIS A 95 0.39 4.83 5.90
N LEU A 96 -0.19 5.76 5.15
CA LEU A 96 -1.45 5.55 4.44
C LEU A 96 -1.25 4.64 3.23
N ARG A 97 -0.11 4.78 2.54
CA ARG A 97 0.29 3.83 1.49
C ARG A 97 0.45 2.42 2.05
N ALA A 98 1.17 2.26 3.16
CA ALA A 98 1.32 0.96 3.82
C ALA A 98 -0.04 0.37 4.26
N ALA A 99 -0.92 1.20 4.82
CA ALA A 99 -2.27 0.77 5.21
C ALA A 99 -3.11 0.32 4.01
N ALA A 100 -3.03 1.03 2.89
CA ALA A 100 -3.75 0.70 1.65
C ALA A 100 -3.27 -0.63 1.07
N LEU A 101 -1.96 -0.83 0.99
CA LEU A 101 -1.36 -2.09 0.52
C LEU A 101 -1.72 -3.25 1.45
N ALA A 102 -1.62 -3.05 2.76
CA ALA A 102 -1.99 -4.07 3.72
C ALA A 102 -3.48 -4.45 3.61
N ALA A 103 -4.36 -3.47 3.39
CA ALA A 103 -5.78 -3.72 3.13
C ALA A 103 -6.00 -4.48 1.82
N ALA A 104 -5.29 -4.12 0.75
CA ALA A 104 -5.35 -4.81 -0.54
C ALA A 104 -4.93 -6.28 -0.42
N VAL A 105 -3.82 -6.56 0.26
CA VAL A 105 -3.34 -7.93 0.53
C VAL A 105 -4.37 -8.71 1.35
N ARG A 106 -4.97 -8.07 2.37
CA ARG A 106 -5.99 -8.72 3.21
C ARG A 106 -7.25 -9.10 2.45
N GLN A 107 -7.65 -8.28 1.48
CA GLN A 107 -8.90 -8.41 0.72
C GLN A 107 -8.67 -8.71 -0.75
N TRP A 108 -7.54 -9.36 -1.09
CA TRP A 108 -7.06 -9.50 -2.45
C TRP A 108 -8.06 -10.11 -3.42
N SER A 109 -8.87 -11.09 -3.00
CA SER A 109 -9.88 -11.70 -3.87
C SER A 109 -10.89 -10.67 -4.41
N LYS A 110 -11.36 -9.76 -3.55
CA LYS A 110 -12.27 -8.67 -3.93
C LYS A 110 -11.56 -7.67 -4.85
N VAL A 111 -10.33 -7.29 -4.48
CA VAL A 111 -9.55 -6.29 -5.23
C VAL A 111 -9.16 -6.80 -6.62
N ALA A 112 -8.81 -8.08 -6.75
CA ALA A 112 -8.43 -8.69 -8.02
C ALA A 112 -9.61 -8.71 -9.01
N GLU A 113 -10.82 -9.01 -8.54
CA GLU A 113 -12.03 -8.95 -9.36
C GLU A 113 -12.30 -7.52 -9.83
N ALA A 114 -12.27 -6.55 -8.92
CA ALA A 114 -12.46 -5.13 -9.26
C ALA A 114 -11.36 -4.61 -10.22
N ALA A 115 -10.09 -4.96 -9.98
CA ALA A 115 -8.96 -4.55 -10.83
C ALA A 115 -9.00 -5.18 -12.22
N SER A 116 -9.59 -6.37 -12.35
CA SER A 116 -9.81 -7.01 -13.66
C SER A 116 -10.93 -6.33 -14.44
N ALA A 117 -11.95 -5.79 -13.74
CA ALA A 117 -13.05 -5.06 -14.36
C ALA A 117 -12.69 -3.60 -14.69
N ALA A 118 -11.82 -2.97 -13.91
CA ALA A 118 -11.36 -1.59 -14.09
C ALA A 118 -10.01 -1.56 -14.82
N GLU A 119 -10.04 -1.62 -16.16
CA GLU A 119 -8.83 -1.54 -16.99
C GLU A 119 -7.95 -0.34 -16.60
N GLY A 120 -6.69 -0.60 -16.27
CA GLY A 120 -5.69 0.42 -15.95
C GLY A 120 -5.68 0.91 -14.49
N ALA A 121 -6.56 0.41 -13.61
CA ALA A 121 -6.60 0.86 -12.21
C ALA A 121 -5.33 0.47 -11.42
N LEU A 122 -4.71 -0.67 -11.73
CA LEU A 122 -3.44 -1.11 -11.16
C LEU A 122 -2.55 -1.75 -12.23
N PRO A 123 -1.23 -1.47 -12.24
CA PRO A 123 -0.30 -2.14 -13.13
C PRO A 123 -0.29 -3.66 -12.92
N THR A 124 -0.19 -4.44 -14.00
CA THR A 124 -0.16 -5.93 -13.94
C THR A 124 0.93 -6.45 -13.01
N GLN A 125 2.09 -5.79 -12.99
CA GLN A 125 3.19 -6.10 -12.09
C GLN A 125 2.78 -5.98 -10.62
N ARG A 126 2.07 -4.91 -10.26
CA ARG A 126 1.59 -4.67 -8.89
C ARG A 126 0.49 -5.65 -8.49
N GLN A 127 -0.39 -6.00 -9.43
CA GLN A 127 -1.39 -7.04 -9.21
C GLN A 127 -0.75 -8.40 -8.91
N ALA A 128 0.28 -8.78 -9.68
CA ALA A 128 1.01 -10.03 -9.45
C ALA A 128 1.70 -10.04 -8.07
N GLU A 129 2.33 -8.93 -7.68
CA GLU A 129 2.98 -8.78 -6.37
C GLU A 129 1.98 -8.89 -5.21
N LEU A 130 0.85 -8.15 -5.27
CA LEU A 130 -0.19 -8.21 -4.24
C LEU A 130 -0.79 -9.62 -4.13
N GLY A 131 -0.94 -10.33 -5.26
CA GLY A 131 -1.34 -11.73 -5.29
C GLY A 131 -0.35 -12.65 -4.59
N ALA A 132 0.95 -12.46 -4.80
CA ALA A 132 1.99 -13.21 -4.10
C ALA A 132 1.97 -12.94 -2.59
N LEU A 133 1.91 -11.66 -2.19
CA LEU A 133 1.81 -11.24 -0.79
C LEU A 133 0.56 -11.78 -0.09
N SER A 134 -0.58 -11.85 -0.79
CA SER A 134 -1.81 -12.44 -0.27
C SER A 134 -1.64 -13.94 0.03
N ARG A 135 -0.95 -14.68 -0.84
CA ARG A 135 -0.65 -16.10 -0.59
C ARG A 135 0.31 -16.29 0.58
N ILE A 136 1.36 -15.46 0.68
CA ILE A 136 2.27 -15.46 1.82
C ILE A 136 1.49 -15.21 3.12
N ARG A 137 0.65 -14.16 3.16
CA ARG A 137 -0.20 -13.88 4.31
C ARG A 137 -1.09 -15.06 4.69
N ASN A 138 -1.74 -15.70 3.72
CA ASN A 138 -2.65 -16.82 4.02
C ASN A 138 -1.90 -18.04 4.57
N ARG A 139 -0.61 -18.20 4.24
CA ARG A 139 0.24 -19.29 4.72
C ARG A 139 0.89 -18.98 6.07
N GLU A 140 1.38 -17.76 6.25
CA GLU A 140 2.27 -17.39 7.36
C GLU A 140 1.68 -16.36 8.32
N GLY A 141 0.54 -15.74 7.97
CA GLY A 141 -0.15 -14.74 8.76
C GLY A 141 0.46 -13.33 8.71
N HIS A 142 1.59 -13.16 8.01
CA HIS A 142 2.31 -11.89 7.96
C HIS A 142 1.89 -11.02 6.74
N VAL A 143 1.95 -9.69 6.89
CA VAL A 143 1.63 -8.73 5.83
C VAL A 143 2.84 -7.80 5.66
N CYS A 144 3.50 -7.88 4.51
CA CYS A 144 4.61 -7.00 4.14
C CYS A 144 4.15 -5.89 3.19
N GLY A 145 4.93 -4.80 3.12
CA GLY A 145 4.70 -3.70 2.19
C GLY A 145 5.15 -4.03 0.75
N SER A 146 6.11 -4.94 0.60
CA SER A 146 6.54 -5.46 -0.71
C SER A 146 7.03 -6.91 -0.63
N LEU A 147 7.09 -7.58 -1.79
CA LEU A 147 7.69 -8.91 -1.89
C LEU A 147 9.20 -8.87 -1.64
N GLU A 148 9.85 -7.75 -2.00
CA GLU A 148 11.26 -7.49 -1.73
C GLU A 148 11.55 -7.44 -0.22
N GLU A 149 10.74 -6.68 0.54
CA GLU A 149 10.85 -6.58 2.00
C GLU A 149 10.72 -7.94 2.65
N TYR A 150 9.72 -8.72 2.24
CA TYR A 150 9.52 -10.08 2.73
C TYR A 150 10.74 -10.98 2.45
N LEU A 151 11.26 -10.98 1.21
CA LEU A 151 12.40 -11.81 0.83
C LEU A 151 13.67 -11.45 1.62
N HIS A 152 13.88 -10.16 1.92
CA HIS A 152 14.96 -9.70 2.78
C HIS A 152 14.82 -10.24 4.21
N ALA A 153 13.68 -9.98 4.85
CA ALA A 153 13.43 -10.39 6.23
C ALA A 153 13.50 -11.92 6.39
N ALA A 154 12.87 -12.66 5.47
CA ALA A 154 12.89 -14.11 5.50
C ALA A 154 14.30 -14.68 5.30
N ALA A 155 15.14 -14.08 4.43
CA ALA A 155 16.52 -14.53 4.28
C ALA A 155 17.34 -14.31 5.56
N ASP A 156 17.17 -13.16 6.23
CA ASP A 156 17.87 -12.84 7.47
C ASP A 156 17.49 -13.83 8.59
N ASP A 157 16.19 -14.07 8.78
CA ASP A 157 15.68 -15.03 9.76
C ASP A 157 16.18 -16.45 9.49
N LEU A 158 16.19 -16.89 8.22
CA LEU A 158 16.67 -18.22 7.84
C LEU A 158 18.16 -18.41 8.15
N LEU A 159 18.99 -17.39 7.89
CA LEU A 159 20.41 -17.42 8.23
C LEU A 159 20.60 -17.45 9.75
N GLU A 160 19.83 -16.68 10.51
CA GLU A 160 19.90 -16.69 11.97
C GLU A 160 19.49 -18.06 12.55
N TRP A 161 18.41 -18.66 12.03
CA TRP A 161 17.97 -19.99 12.43
C TRP A 161 19.02 -21.04 12.12
N GLU A 162 19.63 -20.99 10.94
CA GLU A 162 20.68 -21.94 10.54
C GLU A 162 21.93 -21.83 11.43
N ARG A 163 22.38 -20.61 11.77
CA ARG A 163 23.46 -20.37 12.77
C ARG A 163 23.13 -20.95 14.14
N SER A 164 21.86 -20.86 14.53
CA SER A 164 21.40 -21.32 15.84
C SER A 164 21.27 -22.85 15.93
N LEU A 165 21.38 -23.57 14.81
CA LEU A 165 21.37 -25.03 14.79
C LEU A 165 22.70 -25.59 15.31
N GLY A 166 22.72 -25.95 16.59
CA GLY A 166 23.84 -26.71 17.15
C GLY A 166 24.05 -28.09 16.50
N PRO A 167 25.22 -28.72 16.70
CA PRO A 167 25.52 -30.05 16.13
C PRO A 167 24.49 -31.12 16.52
N SER A 168 23.93 -31.02 17.72
CA SER A 168 22.91 -31.93 18.26
C SER A 168 21.47 -31.58 17.90
N ALA A 169 21.23 -30.58 17.05
CA ALA A 169 19.88 -30.17 16.68
C ALA A 169 19.11 -31.35 16.02
N PRO A 170 17.86 -31.63 16.47
CA PRO A 170 17.08 -32.74 15.93
C PRO A 170 16.91 -32.66 14.41
N ALA A 171 16.97 -33.81 13.73
CA ALA A 171 16.82 -33.89 12.28
C ALA A 171 15.52 -33.24 11.76
N ALA A 172 14.45 -33.32 12.55
CA ALA A 172 13.17 -32.68 12.24
C ALA A 172 13.28 -31.15 12.17
N VAL A 173 14.10 -30.51 13.00
CA VAL A 173 14.32 -29.05 13.00
C VAL A 173 15.16 -28.66 11.79
N ARG A 174 16.24 -29.40 11.50
CA ARG A 174 17.05 -29.19 10.29
C ARG A 174 16.20 -29.28 9.00
N SER A 175 15.31 -30.27 8.94
CA SER A 175 14.36 -30.44 7.82
C SER A 175 13.36 -29.29 7.70
N LYS A 176 12.97 -28.63 8.80
CA LYS A 176 12.11 -27.44 8.74
C LYS A 176 12.86 -26.25 8.13
N VAL A 177 14.10 -26.00 8.56
CA VAL A 177 14.92 -24.90 8.02
C VAL A 177 15.18 -25.10 6.52
N GLU A 178 15.53 -26.32 6.07
CA GLU A 178 15.73 -26.55 4.64
C GLU A 178 14.43 -26.40 3.82
N ARG A 179 13.28 -26.83 4.35
CA ARG A 179 11.99 -26.58 3.70
C ARG A 179 11.65 -25.09 3.59
N ALA A 180 12.04 -24.30 4.59
CA ALA A 180 11.84 -22.86 4.56
C ALA A 180 12.77 -22.19 3.52
N TRP A 181 14.02 -22.66 3.39
CA TRP A 181 14.91 -22.28 2.27
C TRP A 181 14.35 -22.65 0.89
N VAL A 182 13.73 -23.83 0.72
CA VAL A 182 13.02 -24.19 -0.52
C VAL A 182 11.92 -23.18 -0.80
N HIS A 183 11.08 -22.88 0.19
CA HIS A 183 9.98 -21.93 0.01
C HIS A 183 10.49 -20.53 -0.37
N TRP A 184 11.53 -20.04 0.30
CA TRP A 184 12.16 -18.76 -0.03
C TRP A 184 12.66 -18.74 -1.49
N ARG A 185 13.27 -19.83 -1.97
CA ARG A 185 13.70 -19.95 -3.38
C ARG A 185 12.54 -19.93 -4.38
N GLU A 186 11.41 -20.56 -4.04
CA GLU A 186 10.19 -20.52 -4.86
C GLU A 186 9.67 -19.08 -4.98
N LEU A 187 9.60 -18.36 -3.86
CA LEU A 187 9.18 -16.96 -3.85
C LEU A 187 10.15 -16.05 -4.59
N LEU A 188 11.45 -16.32 -4.51
CA LEU A 188 12.46 -15.59 -5.28
C LEU A 188 12.31 -15.83 -6.79
N PHE A 189 11.98 -17.05 -7.20
CA PHE A 189 11.69 -17.35 -8.60
C PHE A 189 10.46 -16.58 -9.09
N GLU A 190 9.40 -16.53 -8.28
CA GLU A 190 8.21 -15.73 -8.57
C GLU A 190 8.54 -14.23 -8.64
N TYR A 191 9.32 -13.71 -7.70
CA TYR A 191 9.83 -12.34 -7.74
C TYR A 191 10.56 -12.05 -9.06
N GLY A 192 11.37 -12.99 -9.55
CA GLY A 192 12.01 -12.86 -10.86
C GLY A 192 11.05 -12.85 -12.05
N HIS A 193 9.88 -13.49 -11.95
CA HIS A 193 8.85 -13.41 -12.98
C HIS A 193 8.17 -12.04 -13.01
N ILE A 194 8.05 -11.40 -11.84
CA ILE A 194 7.37 -10.12 -11.68
C ILE A 194 8.31 -8.94 -11.99
N PHE A 195 9.54 -8.97 -11.47
CA PHE A 195 10.49 -7.85 -11.49
C PHE A 195 11.72 -8.09 -12.39
N GLY A 196 11.77 -9.22 -13.09
CA GLY A 196 12.86 -9.58 -14.00
C GLY A 196 13.86 -10.57 -13.40
N THR A 197 14.33 -11.48 -14.25
CA THR A 197 15.19 -12.61 -13.86
C THR A 197 16.57 -12.17 -13.36
N ALA A 198 17.15 -11.12 -13.93
CA ALA A 198 18.44 -10.57 -13.51
C ALA A 198 18.41 -10.12 -12.05
N THR A 199 17.33 -9.44 -11.63
CA THR A 199 17.12 -9.01 -10.25
C THR A 199 17.07 -10.21 -9.31
N ALA A 200 16.30 -11.25 -9.65
CA ALA A 200 16.22 -12.46 -8.84
C ALA A 200 17.55 -13.24 -8.76
N GLU A 201 18.36 -13.20 -9.82
CA GLU A 201 19.69 -13.83 -9.82
C GLU A 201 20.68 -13.10 -8.90
N GLU A 202 20.69 -11.77 -8.90
CA GLU A 202 21.49 -10.99 -7.94
C GLU A 202 21.13 -11.35 -6.50
N TRP A 203 19.83 -11.47 -6.23
CA TRP A 203 19.32 -11.84 -4.91
C TRP A 203 19.69 -13.27 -4.51
N ARG A 204 19.63 -14.21 -5.45
CA ARG A 204 20.10 -15.59 -5.24
C ARG A 204 21.59 -15.60 -4.91
N ALA A 205 22.40 -14.84 -5.66
CA ALA A 205 23.84 -14.73 -5.45
C ALA A 205 24.16 -14.16 -4.06
N ARG A 206 23.49 -13.08 -3.66
CA ARG A 206 23.64 -12.49 -2.31
C ARG A 206 23.26 -13.47 -1.20
N GLY A 207 22.17 -14.21 -1.36
CA GLY A 207 21.76 -15.24 -0.40
C GLY A 207 22.77 -16.37 -0.27
N ALA A 208 23.29 -16.87 -1.40
CA ALA A 208 24.32 -17.91 -1.43
C ALA A 208 25.64 -17.44 -0.78
N GLU A 209 26.13 -16.26 -1.16
CA GLU A 209 27.34 -15.66 -0.59
C GLU A 209 27.23 -15.49 0.94
N ARG A 210 26.07 -15.08 1.44
CA ARG A 210 25.83 -14.92 2.88
C ARG A 210 25.81 -16.24 3.63
N ARG A 211 25.26 -17.29 3.01
CA ARG A 211 25.22 -18.65 3.59
C ARG A 211 26.59 -19.33 3.57
N GLU A 212 27.41 -19.10 2.54
CA GLU A 212 28.78 -19.62 2.44
C GLU A 212 29.76 -18.97 3.42
N ARG A 213 29.49 -17.73 3.86
CA ARG A 213 30.29 -17.00 4.85
C ARG A 213 29.98 -17.38 6.31
N MET A 214 29.06 -18.32 6.54
CA MET A 214 28.64 -18.80 7.86
C MET A 214 29.36 -20.08 8.24
#